data_AF-A0A2T4Y938-F1
#
_entry.id   AF-A0A2T4Y938-F1
#
_cell.length_a   1.000
_cell.length_b   1.000
_cell.length_c   1.000
_cell.angle_alpha   90.00
_cell.angle_beta   90.00
_cell.angle_gamma   90.00
#
_symmetry.space_group_name_H-M   'P 1'
#
loop_
_entity.id
_entity.type
_entity.pdbx_description
1 polymer ?
#
loop_
_entity_poly.entity_id
_entity_poly.type
_entity_poly.pdbx_seq_one_letter_code
_entity_poly.pdbx_strand_id
1 'polypeptide(L)'
;MTTASSHFSPISLHHIAFDDTIRPVVGELAAVSLSNPTDRDYAGFIRDSPSLVAIAARCTQRTSELERFIELAQVSAPYLVRNHVATPHALAILNEEATLALALLPARTAADRHAQREHGFALLRAVQELDDPTLEPNARAAFGIETLSATTAGAVATNALAHAVSRYRELASAQSAATVHRVEDAASLRAFVVQVPDFEALYRDVDVHARAATRLAAMLVEGDLARQQHDDIAMALEGAQLQIRIALLRIAVAPAHMEIERWWRLAGEVIPHPTPKFAATLTLAAKMRESLRDMLAAHPLA
;
A
#
# COMPACT_ATOMS: atom_id res chain seq x y z
N MET A 1 10.74 -9.69 -55.20
CA MET A 1 9.83 -9.16 -54.15
C MET A 1 10.13 -9.93 -52.89
N THR A 2 10.88 -9.32 -51.98
CA THR A 2 11.27 -9.90 -50.69
C THR A 2 10.83 -8.91 -49.62
N THR A 3 9.97 -9.42 -48.73
CA THR A 3 9.23 -8.70 -47.71
C THR A 3 10.18 -8.00 -46.73
N ALA A 4 9.97 -6.71 -46.55
CA ALA A 4 10.63 -5.89 -45.55
C ALA A 4 10.41 -6.50 -44.16
N SER A 5 11.50 -6.91 -43.52
CA SER A 5 11.55 -7.08 -42.07
C SER A 5 11.28 -5.71 -41.44
N SER A 6 10.09 -5.51 -40.89
CA SER A 6 9.81 -4.38 -40.02
C SER A 6 10.65 -4.55 -38.76
N HIS A 7 11.89 -4.03 -38.79
CA HIS A 7 12.62 -3.70 -37.59
C HIS A 7 11.78 -2.69 -36.82
N PHE A 8 11.01 -3.16 -35.83
CA PHE A 8 10.53 -2.27 -34.79
C PHE A 8 11.78 -1.79 -34.06
N SER A 9 12.19 -0.54 -34.31
CA SER A 9 13.14 0.13 -33.44
C SER A 9 12.61 0.02 -32.01
N PRO A 10 13.43 -0.40 -31.03
CA PRO A 10 12.97 -0.50 -29.67
C PRO A 10 12.45 0.88 -29.22
N ILE A 11 11.23 0.91 -28.73
CA ILE A 11 10.59 2.13 -28.24
C ILE A 11 11.46 2.60 -27.07
N SER A 12 11.97 3.82 -27.15
CA SER A 12 12.75 4.46 -26.09
C SER A 12 11.91 5.55 -25.41
N LEU A 13 12.37 6.09 -24.28
CA LEU A 13 11.72 7.22 -23.60
C LEU A 13 11.51 8.43 -24.51
N HIS A 14 12.34 8.58 -25.55
CA HIS A 14 12.18 9.65 -26.54
C HIS A 14 10.84 9.59 -27.30
N HIS A 15 10.24 8.40 -27.41
CA HIS A 15 9.02 8.16 -28.17
C HIS A 15 7.75 8.20 -27.30
N ILE A 16 7.90 8.49 -26.02
CA ILE A 16 6.77 8.63 -25.08
C ILE A 16 6.24 10.07 -25.14
N ALA A 17 4.94 10.21 -25.36
CA ALA A 17 4.26 11.49 -25.20
C ALA A 17 3.92 11.68 -23.72
N PHE A 18 4.76 12.42 -23.00
CA PHE A 18 4.53 12.74 -21.60
C PHE A 18 3.37 13.73 -21.44
N ASP A 19 2.50 13.50 -20.45
CA ASP A 19 1.47 14.45 -20.04
C ASP A 19 2.09 15.46 -19.04
N ASP A 20 2.12 16.73 -19.45
CA ASP A 20 2.59 17.83 -18.61
C ASP A 20 1.52 18.31 -17.60
N THR A 21 0.29 17.80 -17.71
CA THR A 21 -0.81 18.13 -16.79
C THR A 21 -0.57 17.47 -15.43
N ILE A 22 -0.33 18.30 -14.41
CA ILE A 22 -0.16 17.82 -13.04
C ILE A 22 -1.54 17.48 -12.45
N ARG A 23 -1.72 16.22 -12.08
CA ARG A 23 -2.90 15.69 -11.40
C ARG A 23 -2.51 15.16 -10.01
N PRO A 24 -3.46 15.13 -9.05
CA PRO A 24 -3.20 14.53 -7.74
C PRO A 24 -2.73 13.08 -7.87
N VAL A 25 -1.71 12.73 -7.09
CA VAL A 25 -1.25 11.35 -6.91
C VAL A 25 -1.60 10.92 -5.50
N VAL A 26 -2.49 9.92 -5.40
CA VAL A 26 -2.99 9.38 -4.14
C VAL A 26 -2.67 7.89 -4.08
N GLY A 27 -1.83 7.50 -3.14
CA GLY A 27 -1.52 6.10 -2.84
C GLY A 27 -2.56 5.42 -1.95
N GLU A 28 -2.42 4.12 -1.73
CA GLU A 28 -3.48 3.30 -1.12
C GLU A 28 -3.75 3.68 0.34
N LEU A 29 -2.71 3.87 1.15
CA LEU A 29 -2.87 4.23 2.56
C LEU A 29 -3.52 5.61 2.72
N ALA A 30 -3.20 6.55 1.83
CA ALA A 30 -3.85 7.86 1.82
C ALA A 30 -5.32 7.76 1.36
N ALA A 31 -5.61 6.94 0.35
CA ALA A 31 -6.96 6.75 -0.20
C ALA A 31 -7.95 6.13 0.80
N VAL A 32 -7.46 5.33 1.76
CA VAL A 32 -8.28 4.66 2.78
C VAL A 32 -8.28 5.38 4.13
N SER A 33 -7.55 6.50 4.24
CA SER A 33 -7.47 7.29 5.45
C SER A 33 -8.73 8.14 5.64
N LEU A 34 -9.28 8.17 6.86
CA LEU A 34 -10.42 9.02 7.18
C LEU A 34 -9.94 10.37 7.75
N SER A 35 -10.48 11.47 7.23
CA SER A 35 -10.23 12.82 7.74
C SER A 35 -11.39 13.30 8.61
N ASN A 36 -11.13 13.64 9.88
CA ASN A 36 -12.14 14.06 10.86
C ASN A 36 -13.38 13.12 10.94
N PRO A 37 -13.19 11.80 11.09
CA PRO A 37 -14.29 10.85 11.10
C PRO A 37 -15.20 10.98 12.32
N THR A 38 -16.49 10.73 12.09
CA THR A 38 -17.47 10.41 13.13
C THR A 38 -17.43 8.92 13.49
N ASP A 39 -18.11 8.52 14.56
CA ASP A 39 -18.24 7.10 14.94
C ASP A 39 -18.90 6.26 13.84
N ARG A 40 -19.84 6.87 13.11
CA ARG A 40 -20.50 6.24 11.96
C ARG A 40 -19.52 6.01 10.82
N ASP A 41 -18.56 6.91 10.61
CA ASP A 41 -17.57 6.78 9.54
C ASP A 41 -16.59 5.65 9.85
N TYR A 42 -16.16 5.50 11.11
CA TYR A 42 -15.34 4.35 11.51
C TYR A 42 -16.09 3.02 11.35
N ALA A 43 -17.34 2.95 11.82
CA ALA A 43 -18.16 1.74 11.64
C ALA A 43 -18.46 1.48 10.15
N GLY A 44 -18.68 2.54 9.36
CA GLY A 44 -18.86 2.50 7.91
C GLY A 44 -17.63 1.93 7.21
N PHE A 45 -16.43 2.38 7.59
CA PHE A 45 -15.16 1.85 7.06
C PHE A 45 -15.00 0.35 7.31
N ILE A 46 -15.51 -0.16 8.43
CA ILE A 46 -15.54 -1.59 8.76
C ILE A 46 -16.70 -2.32 8.09
N ARG A 47 -17.78 -1.68 7.65
CA ARG A 47 -18.82 -2.35 6.85
C ARG A 47 -18.44 -2.42 5.39
N ASP A 48 -17.96 -1.30 4.85
CA ASP A 48 -17.70 -1.06 3.44
C ASP A 48 -16.18 -0.95 3.21
N SER A 49 -15.43 -1.99 3.62
CA SER A 49 -13.97 -1.92 3.55
C SER A 49 -13.45 -1.89 2.12
N PRO A 50 -12.27 -1.26 1.91
CA PRO A 50 -11.62 -1.23 0.61
C PRO A 50 -11.39 -2.64 0.06
N SER A 51 -11.62 -2.83 -1.25
CA SER A 51 -11.32 -4.12 -1.87
C SER A 51 -9.82 -4.37 -1.95
N LEU A 52 -9.40 -5.53 -1.43
CA LEU A 52 -8.00 -5.97 -1.53
C LEU A 52 -7.67 -6.48 -2.93
N VAL A 53 -8.67 -6.93 -3.69
CA VAL A 53 -8.50 -7.35 -5.09
C VAL A 53 -8.13 -6.15 -5.96
N ALA A 54 -8.84 -5.03 -5.81
CA ALA A 54 -8.52 -3.78 -6.50
C ALA A 54 -7.14 -3.23 -6.12
N ILE A 55 -6.76 -3.31 -4.84
CA ILE A 55 -5.43 -2.88 -4.39
C ILE A 55 -4.35 -3.75 -5.03
N ALA A 56 -4.50 -5.08 -4.99
CA ALA A 56 -3.54 -6.00 -5.62
C ALA A 56 -3.44 -5.78 -7.14
N ALA A 57 -4.55 -5.51 -7.83
CA ALA A 57 -4.54 -5.18 -9.24
C ALA A 57 -3.74 -3.90 -9.54
N ARG A 58 -3.83 -2.87 -8.68
CA ARG A 58 -3.02 -1.65 -8.78
C ARG A 58 -1.54 -1.91 -8.48
N CYS A 59 -1.21 -2.79 -7.54
CA CYS A 59 0.18 -3.27 -7.36
C CYS A 59 0.72 -3.87 -8.66
N THR A 60 0.00 -4.83 -9.26
CA THR A 60 0.41 -5.45 -10.52
C THR A 60 0.61 -4.41 -11.63
N GLN A 61 -0.31 -3.46 -11.76
CA GLN A 61 -0.20 -2.40 -12.76
C GLN A 61 1.03 -1.51 -12.53
N ARG A 62 1.33 -1.12 -11.28
CA ARG A 62 2.51 -0.32 -10.95
C ARG A 62 3.80 -1.07 -11.24
N THR A 63 3.86 -2.37 -10.92
CA THR A 63 5.00 -3.23 -11.29
C THR A 63 5.18 -3.27 -12.80
N SER A 64 4.11 -3.45 -13.58
CA SER A 64 4.20 -3.46 -15.05
C SER A 64 4.66 -2.11 -15.64
N GLU A 65 4.24 -0.98 -15.07
CA GLU A 65 4.75 0.34 -15.51
C GLU A 65 6.22 0.56 -15.12
N LEU A 66 6.66 0.01 -13.98
CA LEU A 66 8.07 0.06 -13.57
C LEU A 66 8.95 -0.78 -14.52
N GLU A 67 8.53 -2.01 -14.82
CA GLU A 67 9.18 -2.88 -15.81
C GLU A 67 9.25 -2.20 -17.18
N ARG A 68 8.13 -1.64 -17.64
CA ARG A 68 8.07 -0.86 -18.88
C ARG A 68 9.04 0.32 -18.86
N PHE A 69 9.12 1.07 -17.76
CA PHE A 69 10.09 2.17 -17.65
C PHE A 69 11.53 1.67 -17.78
N ILE A 70 11.88 0.55 -17.12
CA ILE A 70 13.21 -0.05 -17.17
C ILE A 70 13.56 -0.46 -18.61
N GLU A 71 12.65 -1.13 -19.31
CA GLU A 71 12.82 -1.51 -20.72
C GLU A 71 13.05 -0.29 -21.63
N LEU A 72 12.24 0.76 -21.47
CA LEU A 72 12.39 2.01 -22.21
C LEU A 72 13.73 2.69 -21.89
N ALA A 73 14.16 2.67 -20.63
CA ALA A 73 15.38 3.32 -20.14
C ALA A 73 16.65 2.64 -20.68
N GLN A 74 16.66 1.31 -20.81
CA GLN A 74 17.81 0.54 -21.32
C GLN A 74 18.27 0.97 -22.72
N VAL A 75 17.35 1.45 -23.56
CA VAL A 75 17.60 1.89 -24.93
C VAL A 75 17.55 3.42 -25.10
N SER A 76 17.44 4.16 -23.99
CA SER A 76 17.34 5.61 -23.99
C SER A 76 18.68 6.30 -23.74
N ALA A 77 18.80 7.53 -24.22
CA ALA A 77 19.96 8.36 -23.88
C ALA A 77 19.97 8.66 -22.36
N PRO A 78 21.13 8.65 -21.68
CA PRO A 78 21.22 8.82 -20.22
C PRO A 78 20.54 10.09 -19.68
N TYR A 79 20.55 11.18 -20.45
CA TYR A 79 19.89 12.42 -20.04
C TYR A 79 18.35 12.30 -19.98
N LEU A 80 17.74 11.49 -20.86
CA LEU A 80 16.30 11.22 -20.82
C LEU A 80 15.95 10.42 -19.57
N VAL A 81 16.74 9.38 -19.28
CA VAL A 81 16.56 8.56 -18.06
C VAL A 81 16.67 9.45 -16.82
N ARG A 82 17.68 10.32 -16.75
CA ARG A 82 17.86 11.27 -15.65
C ARG A 82 16.68 12.23 -15.49
N ASN A 83 16.15 12.77 -16.59
CA ASN A 83 15.03 13.71 -16.55
C ASN A 83 13.72 13.07 -16.06
N HIS A 84 13.57 11.75 -16.19
CA HIS A 84 12.37 11.01 -15.83
C HIS A 84 12.57 10.03 -14.67
N VAL A 85 13.68 10.12 -13.93
CA VAL A 85 13.98 9.21 -12.80
C VAL A 85 12.97 9.31 -11.64
N ALA A 86 12.21 10.41 -11.57
CA ALA A 86 11.12 10.54 -10.61
C ALA A 86 9.98 9.55 -10.84
N THR A 87 9.77 9.10 -12.09
CA THR A 87 8.72 8.15 -12.46
C THR A 87 8.90 6.80 -11.74
N PRO A 88 10.02 6.07 -11.87
CA PRO A 88 10.22 4.82 -11.15
C PRO A 88 10.24 5.03 -9.62
N HIS A 89 10.73 6.17 -9.12
CA HIS A 89 10.68 6.49 -7.69
C HIS A 89 9.25 6.58 -7.15
N ALA A 90 8.38 7.33 -7.84
CA ALA A 90 6.98 7.46 -7.45
C ALA A 90 6.26 6.11 -7.50
N LEU A 91 6.47 5.33 -8.56
CA LEU A 91 5.87 3.99 -8.70
C LEU A 91 6.32 3.04 -7.58
N ALA A 92 7.61 3.08 -7.20
CA ALA A 92 8.14 2.31 -6.08
C ALA A 92 7.46 2.71 -4.76
N ILE A 93 7.42 4.00 -4.42
CA ILE A 93 6.75 4.51 -3.19
C ILE A 93 5.29 4.06 -3.16
N LEU A 94 4.55 4.25 -4.25
CA LEU A 94 3.14 3.85 -4.34
C LEU A 94 2.94 2.34 -4.23
N ASN A 95 3.90 1.53 -4.69
CA ASN A 95 3.84 0.08 -4.59
C ASN A 95 4.13 -0.40 -3.16
N GLU A 96 5.08 0.24 -2.45
CA GLU A 96 5.33 -0.07 -1.04
C GLU A 96 4.13 0.30 -0.16
N GLU A 97 3.53 1.48 -0.38
CA GLU A 97 2.29 1.87 0.31
C GLU A 97 1.16 0.85 0.07
N ALA A 98 1.01 0.37 -1.16
CA ALA A 98 -0.01 -0.60 -1.51
C ALA A 98 0.26 -1.99 -0.90
N THR A 99 1.53 -2.39 -0.84
CA THR A 99 1.96 -3.62 -0.17
C THR A 99 1.64 -3.56 1.33
N LEU A 100 1.90 -2.42 1.98
CA LEU A 100 1.54 -2.19 3.38
C LEU A 100 0.03 -2.17 3.60
N ALA A 101 -0.75 -1.55 2.69
CA ALA A 101 -2.21 -1.58 2.74
C ALA A 101 -2.75 -3.02 2.63
N LEU A 102 -2.21 -3.82 1.71
CA LEU A 102 -2.56 -5.24 1.57
C LEU A 102 -2.21 -6.03 2.82
N ALA A 103 -1.05 -5.81 3.43
CA ALA A 103 -0.67 -6.50 4.66
C ALA A 103 -1.59 -6.09 5.83
N LEU A 104 -1.92 -4.81 5.94
CA LEU A 104 -2.67 -4.26 7.08
C LEU A 104 -4.16 -4.61 7.07
N LEU A 105 -4.84 -4.39 5.94
CA LEU A 105 -6.30 -4.46 5.88
C LEU A 105 -6.82 -5.90 6.11
N PRO A 106 -8.00 -6.08 6.74
CA PRO A 106 -8.55 -7.41 6.99
C PRO A 106 -9.11 -8.04 5.70
N ALA A 107 -8.71 -9.28 5.40
CA ALA A 107 -9.30 -10.04 4.30
C ALA A 107 -10.63 -10.68 4.72
N ARG A 108 -11.75 -10.18 4.19
CA ARG A 108 -13.09 -10.63 4.57
C ARG A 108 -13.66 -11.66 3.60
N THR A 109 -13.31 -11.56 2.33
CA THR A 109 -13.77 -12.50 1.30
C THR A 109 -12.71 -13.54 0.95
N ALA A 110 -13.13 -14.59 0.26
CA ALA A 110 -12.21 -15.57 -0.32
C ALA A 110 -11.26 -14.94 -1.35
N ALA A 111 -11.75 -13.94 -2.09
CA ALA A 111 -10.98 -13.20 -3.07
C ALA A 111 -9.91 -12.31 -2.40
N ASP A 112 -10.23 -11.66 -1.29
CA ASP A 112 -9.29 -10.87 -0.49
C ASP A 112 -8.15 -11.74 0.05
N ARG A 113 -8.50 -12.90 0.61
CA ARG A 113 -7.51 -13.86 1.13
C ARG A 113 -6.60 -14.37 0.02
N HIS A 114 -7.11 -14.54 -1.20
CA HIS A 114 -6.27 -14.88 -2.34
C HIS A 114 -5.32 -13.73 -2.69
N ALA A 115 -5.84 -12.51 -2.83
CA ALA A 115 -5.08 -11.33 -3.22
C ALA A 115 -3.92 -11.04 -2.25
N GLN A 116 -4.19 -11.05 -0.94
CA GLN A 116 -3.16 -10.90 0.09
C GLN A 116 -2.10 -11.99 0.00
N ARG A 117 -2.52 -13.25 -0.12
CA ARG A 117 -1.60 -14.40 -0.13
C ARG A 117 -0.73 -14.40 -1.38
N GLU A 118 -1.30 -14.16 -2.56
CA GLU A 118 -0.55 -14.10 -3.82
C GLU A 118 0.49 -12.99 -3.79
N HIS A 119 0.09 -11.78 -3.37
CA HIS A 119 1.01 -10.65 -3.22
C HIS A 119 2.10 -10.92 -2.17
N GLY A 120 1.73 -11.49 -1.02
CA GLY A 120 2.68 -11.86 0.02
C GLY A 120 3.69 -12.92 -0.42
N PHE A 121 3.29 -13.91 -1.23
CA PHE A 121 4.24 -14.86 -1.83
C PHE A 121 5.12 -14.23 -2.91
N ALA A 122 4.64 -13.23 -3.64
CA ALA A 122 5.47 -12.46 -4.55
C ALA A 122 6.54 -11.66 -3.78
N LEU A 123 6.16 -10.99 -2.69
CA LEU A 123 7.08 -10.28 -1.81
C LEU A 123 8.12 -11.23 -1.18
N LEU A 124 7.70 -12.40 -0.69
CA LEU A 124 8.61 -13.39 -0.12
C LEU A 124 9.69 -13.82 -1.13
N ARG A 125 9.30 -14.06 -2.39
CA ARG A 125 10.26 -14.41 -3.45
C ARG A 125 11.25 -13.27 -3.69
N ALA A 126 10.78 -12.03 -3.80
CA ALA A 126 11.64 -10.87 -3.98
C ALA A 126 12.60 -10.67 -2.80
N VAL A 127 12.13 -10.86 -1.57
CA VAL A 127 12.96 -10.72 -0.36
C VAL A 127 14.02 -11.81 -0.25
N GLN A 128 13.73 -13.02 -0.69
CA GLN A 128 14.70 -14.13 -0.71
C GLN A 128 15.91 -13.84 -1.62
N GLU A 129 15.76 -12.92 -2.58
CA GLU A 129 16.85 -12.48 -3.44
C GLU A 129 17.77 -11.44 -2.78
N LEU A 130 17.35 -10.81 -1.67
CA LEU A 130 18.06 -9.69 -1.01
C LEU A 130 19.09 -10.12 0.06
N ASP A 131 19.25 -11.41 0.32
CA ASP A 131 20.17 -12.00 1.32
C ASP A 131 20.06 -11.37 2.74
N ASP A 132 18.87 -10.90 3.12
CA ASP A 132 18.57 -10.41 4.47
C ASP A 132 17.70 -11.43 5.23
N PRO A 133 18.27 -12.17 6.21
CA PRO A 133 17.56 -13.21 6.94
C PRO A 133 16.44 -12.66 7.85
N THR A 134 16.40 -11.34 8.09
CA THR A 134 15.38 -10.71 8.93
C THR A 134 14.10 -10.38 8.16
N LEU A 135 14.15 -10.24 6.83
CA LEU A 135 13.01 -9.80 6.03
C LEU A 135 12.02 -10.92 5.75
N GLU A 136 12.48 -12.15 5.49
CA GLU A 136 11.58 -13.27 5.16
C GLU A 136 10.58 -13.56 6.30
N PRO A 137 11.01 -13.70 7.58
CA PRO A 137 10.08 -13.93 8.68
C PRO A 137 9.07 -12.78 8.85
N ASN A 138 9.50 -11.53 8.64
CA ASN A 138 8.64 -10.35 8.73
C ASN A 138 7.61 -10.33 7.59
N ALA A 139 8.02 -10.59 6.34
CA ALA A 139 7.12 -10.71 5.20
C ALA A 139 6.08 -11.82 5.42
N ARG A 140 6.51 -12.99 5.89
CA ARG A 140 5.62 -14.11 6.20
C ARG A 140 4.60 -13.74 7.28
N ALA A 141 5.05 -13.13 8.36
CA ALA A 141 4.19 -12.73 9.48
C ALA A 141 3.20 -11.62 9.09
N ALA A 142 3.65 -10.60 8.34
CA ALA A 142 2.82 -9.47 7.92
C ALA A 142 1.67 -9.91 6.98
N PHE A 143 1.89 -10.91 6.14
CA PHE A 143 0.87 -11.46 5.24
C PHE A 143 0.11 -12.67 5.83
N GLY A 144 0.45 -13.11 7.05
CA GLY A 144 -0.16 -14.29 7.67
C GLY A 144 0.02 -15.56 6.84
N ILE A 145 1.19 -15.72 6.20
CA ILE A 145 1.48 -16.88 5.35
C ILE A 145 1.90 -18.06 6.23
N GLU A 146 0.99 -19.01 6.38
CA GLU A 146 1.24 -20.26 7.09
C GLU A 146 1.83 -21.33 6.16
N THR A 147 2.52 -22.32 6.73
CA THR A 147 2.94 -23.53 6.01
C THR A 147 1.71 -24.30 5.54
N LEU A 148 1.70 -24.67 4.25
CA LEU A 148 0.60 -25.40 3.62
C LEU A 148 0.27 -26.71 4.36
N SER A 149 -1.01 -26.89 4.62
CA SER A 149 -1.64 -28.09 5.19
C SER A 149 -2.71 -28.62 4.21
N ALA A 150 -3.11 -29.88 4.35
CA ALA A 150 -4.16 -30.47 3.50
C ALA A 150 -5.49 -29.68 3.56
N THR A 151 -5.82 -29.11 4.73
CA THR A 151 -6.98 -28.25 4.96
C THR A 151 -6.87 -26.87 4.30
N THR A 152 -5.66 -26.30 4.20
CA THR A 152 -5.44 -25.01 3.51
C THR A 152 -5.36 -25.18 2.00
N ALA A 153 -4.91 -26.32 1.46
CA ALA A 153 -4.81 -26.56 0.02
C ALA A 153 -6.17 -26.47 -0.70
N GLY A 154 -7.24 -27.05 -0.14
CA GLY A 154 -8.60 -26.93 -0.72
C GLY A 154 -9.16 -25.50 -0.69
N ALA A 155 -8.82 -24.74 0.35
CA ALA A 155 -9.17 -23.32 0.44
C ALA A 155 -8.39 -22.46 -0.56
N VAL A 156 -7.16 -22.84 -0.93
CA VAL A 156 -6.36 -22.11 -1.93
C VAL A 156 -7.06 -22.05 -3.28
N ALA A 157 -7.48 -23.19 -3.82
CA ALA A 157 -8.13 -23.29 -5.13
C ALA A 157 -9.48 -22.56 -5.16
N THR A 158 -10.29 -22.72 -4.12
CA THR A 158 -11.59 -22.03 -3.99
C THR A 158 -11.41 -20.51 -3.91
N ASN A 159 -10.43 -20.03 -3.15
CA ASN A 159 -10.10 -18.61 -3.07
C ASN A 159 -9.60 -18.07 -4.43
N ALA A 160 -8.85 -18.85 -5.20
CA ALA A 160 -8.38 -18.46 -6.53
C ALA A 160 -9.52 -18.27 -7.53
N LEU A 161 -10.48 -19.20 -7.55
CA LEU A 161 -11.69 -19.07 -8.37
C LEU A 161 -12.51 -17.84 -7.97
N ALA A 162 -12.71 -17.62 -6.66
CA ALA A 162 -13.40 -16.45 -6.16
C ALA A 162 -12.70 -15.14 -6.57
N HIS A 163 -11.36 -15.12 -6.52
CA HIS A 163 -10.54 -14.00 -6.96
C HIS A 163 -10.71 -13.72 -8.45
N ALA A 164 -10.65 -14.75 -9.31
CA ALA A 164 -10.85 -14.60 -10.75
C ALA A 164 -12.22 -13.98 -11.09
N VAL A 165 -13.28 -14.41 -10.39
CA VAL A 165 -14.63 -13.84 -10.54
C VAL A 165 -14.69 -12.39 -10.02
N SER A 166 -14.09 -12.11 -8.86
CA SER A 166 -14.10 -10.76 -8.27
C SER A 166 -13.34 -9.76 -9.12
N ARG A 167 -12.18 -10.14 -9.65
CA ARG A 167 -11.36 -9.30 -10.54
C ARG A 167 -12.15 -8.81 -11.75
N TYR A 168 -12.98 -9.69 -12.34
CA TYR A 168 -13.85 -9.31 -13.47
C TYR A 168 -14.92 -8.27 -13.08
N ARG A 169 -15.48 -8.37 -11.85
CA ARG A 169 -16.50 -7.44 -11.34
C ARG A 169 -15.93 -6.10 -10.91
N GLU A 170 -14.76 -6.10 -10.27
CA GLU A 170 -14.16 -4.88 -9.75
C GLU A 170 -13.53 -4.00 -10.81
N LEU A 171 -13.04 -4.58 -11.91
CA LEU A 171 -12.71 -3.82 -13.12
C LEU A 171 -13.93 -3.02 -13.63
N ALA A 172 -15.16 -3.43 -13.30
CA ALA A 172 -16.38 -2.73 -13.65
C ALA A 172 -16.91 -1.79 -12.53
N SER A 173 -16.41 -1.87 -11.29
CA SER A 173 -16.86 -1.07 -10.15
C SER A 173 -15.70 -0.31 -9.49
N ALA A 174 -15.14 0.67 -10.19
CA ALA A 174 -14.05 1.48 -9.68
C ALA A 174 -14.55 2.57 -8.71
N GLN A 175 -14.63 2.26 -7.41
CA GLN A 175 -14.74 3.27 -6.36
C GLN A 175 -13.56 3.13 -5.40
N SER A 176 -12.41 3.65 -5.81
CA SER A 176 -11.28 3.90 -4.91
C SER A 176 -10.79 5.33 -5.17
N ALA A 177 -10.42 6.03 -4.11
CA ALA A 177 -9.76 7.33 -4.22
C ALA A 177 -8.27 7.19 -4.62
N ALA A 178 -7.71 5.97 -4.60
CA ALA A 178 -6.34 5.72 -5.03
C ALA A 178 -6.22 5.92 -6.54
N THR A 179 -5.23 6.70 -6.95
CA THR A 179 -5.02 7.04 -8.36
C THR A 179 -4.14 6.00 -9.05
N VAL A 180 -4.40 5.81 -10.34
CA VAL A 180 -3.60 4.97 -11.24
C VAL A 180 -2.85 5.89 -12.20
N HIS A 181 -1.55 5.70 -12.31
CA HIS A 181 -0.66 6.50 -13.15
C HIS A 181 0.20 5.57 -14.02
N ARG A 182 0.59 6.07 -15.19
CA ARG A 182 1.47 5.40 -16.15
C ARG A 182 2.78 6.16 -16.29
N VAL A 183 3.73 5.59 -17.03
CA VAL A 183 5.01 6.26 -17.36
C VAL A 183 4.79 7.63 -18.01
N GLU A 184 3.74 7.78 -18.80
CA GLU A 184 3.33 9.03 -19.45
C GLU A 184 3.03 10.16 -18.45
N ASP A 185 2.56 9.86 -17.23
CA ASP A 185 2.14 10.83 -16.21
C ASP A 185 3.34 11.41 -15.41
N ALA A 186 4.50 11.52 -16.06
CA ALA A 186 5.78 11.85 -15.41
C ALA A 186 5.75 13.18 -14.64
N ALA A 187 5.01 14.19 -15.11
CA ALA A 187 4.87 15.47 -14.40
C ALA A 187 4.14 15.31 -13.06
N SER A 188 3.05 14.53 -13.03
CA SER A 188 2.30 14.22 -11.80
C SER A 188 3.13 13.41 -10.83
N LEU A 189 3.80 12.36 -11.33
CA LEU A 189 4.66 11.49 -10.52
C LEU A 189 5.86 12.27 -9.96
N ARG A 190 6.48 13.16 -10.73
CA ARG A 190 7.54 14.04 -10.24
C ARG A 190 7.05 14.98 -9.14
N ALA A 191 5.89 15.62 -9.34
CA ALA A 191 5.27 16.50 -8.34
C ALA A 191 5.02 15.76 -7.02
N PHE A 192 4.60 14.49 -7.10
CA PHE A 192 4.43 13.62 -5.94
C PHE A 192 5.74 13.33 -5.18
N VAL A 193 6.82 12.97 -5.87
CA VAL A 193 8.11 12.65 -5.20
C VAL A 193 8.70 13.87 -4.50
N VAL A 194 8.57 15.06 -5.07
CA VAL A 194 9.10 16.30 -4.47
C VAL A 194 8.21 16.84 -3.35
N GLN A 195 6.98 16.36 -3.24
CA GLN A 195 6.06 16.80 -2.20
C GLN A 195 6.50 16.21 -0.85
N VAL A 196 6.84 17.10 0.10
CA VAL A 196 7.10 16.69 1.48
C VAL A 196 5.77 16.47 2.19
N PRO A 197 5.51 15.29 2.78
CA PRO A 197 4.32 15.07 3.59
C PRO A 197 4.27 16.02 4.79
N ASP A 198 3.08 16.50 5.16
CA ASP A 198 2.86 17.20 6.43
C ASP A 198 2.87 16.16 7.57
N PHE A 199 4.06 15.86 8.09
CA PHE A 199 4.23 14.89 9.16
C PHE A 199 3.53 15.30 10.46
N GLU A 200 3.44 16.59 10.75
CA GLU A 200 2.72 17.06 11.94
C GLU A 200 1.21 16.84 11.78
N ALA A 201 0.65 16.99 10.57
CA ALA A 201 -0.73 16.56 10.31
C ALA A 201 -0.89 15.05 10.50
N LEU A 202 0.03 14.22 9.97
CA LEU A 202 -0.05 12.78 10.13
C LEU A 202 0.06 12.33 11.60
N TYR A 203 0.91 12.98 12.40
CA TYR A 203 0.99 12.74 13.84
C TYR A 203 -0.30 13.14 14.56
N ARG A 204 -0.91 14.28 14.19
CA ARG A 204 -2.23 14.66 14.71
C ARG A 204 -3.32 13.65 14.34
N ASP A 205 -3.28 13.08 13.13
CA ASP A 205 -4.23 12.06 12.71
C ASP A 205 -4.13 10.81 13.59
N VAL A 206 -2.91 10.36 13.93
CA VAL A 206 -2.68 9.26 14.89
C VAL A 206 -3.34 9.57 16.23
N ASP A 207 -3.13 10.78 16.77
CA ASP A 207 -3.71 11.19 18.05
C ASP A 207 -5.24 11.25 18.01
N VAL A 208 -5.82 11.76 16.91
CA VAL A 208 -7.27 11.84 16.72
C VAL A 208 -7.90 10.45 16.73
N HIS A 209 -7.31 9.51 15.98
CA HIS A 209 -7.81 8.14 15.93
C HIS A 209 -7.60 7.39 17.25
N ALA A 210 -6.48 7.62 17.95
CA ALA A 210 -6.20 7.04 19.25
C ALA A 210 -7.21 7.49 20.31
N ARG A 211 -7.51 8.79 20.38
CA ARG A 211 -8.54 9.34 21.29
C ARG A 211 -9.93 8.77 21.00
N ALA A 212 -10.27 8.61 19.72
CA ALA A 212 -11.53 8.00 19.33
C ALA A 212 -11.60 6.53 19.79
N ALA A 213 -10.54 5.75 19.58
CA ALA A 213 -10.47 4.36 20.02
C ALA A 213 -10.58 4.23 21.56
N THR A 214 -9.88 5.07 22.33
CA THR A 214 -9.99 5.08 23.80
C THR A 214 -11.41 5.38 24.26
N ARG A 215 -12.06 6.40 23.67
CA ARG A 215 -13.45 6.75 24.00
C ARG A 215 -14.41 5.60 23.68
N LEU A 216 -14.30 5.00 22.50
CA LEU A 216 -15.18 3.90 22.07
C LEU A 216 -14.98 2.64 22.92
N ALA A 217 -13.74 2.34 23.32
CA ALA A 217 -13.46 1.24 24.24
C ALA A 217 -14.10 1.46 25.62
N ALA A 218 -14.01 2.69 26.17
CA ALA A 218 -14.67 3.02 27.43
C ALA A 218 -16.20 2.85 27.36
N MET A 219 -16.82 3.29 26.24
CA MET A 219 -18.26 3.12 26.02
C MET A 219 -18.72 1.65 26.04
N LEU A 220 -17.91 0.72 25.53
CA LEU A 220 -18.23 -0.72 25.55
C LEU A 220 -18.14 -1.34 26.96
N VAL A 221 -17.29 -0.79 27.83
CA VAL A 221 -17.11 -1.30 29.20
C VAL A 221 -18.15 -0.73 30.16
N GLU A 222 -18.48 0.56 30.01
CA GLU A 222 -19.28 1.31 30.99
C GLU A 222 -20.78 1.37 30.63
N GLY A 223 -21.14 1.11 29.37
CA GLY A 223 -22.50 1.30 28.88
C GLY A 223 -23.41 0.08 29.04
N ASP A 224 -24.60 0.28 29.62
CA ASP A 224 -25.72 -0.65 29.46
C ASP A 224 -26.31 -0.46 28.05
N LEU A 225 -25.69 -1.14 27.07
CA LEU A 225 -25.96 -0.96 25.65
C LEU A 225 -26.89 -2.05 25.12
N ALA A 226 -27.87 -1.65 24.32
CA ALA A 226 -28.61 -2.60 23.50
C ALA A 226 -27.65 -3.29 22.51
N ARG A 227 -27.93 -4.55 22.15
CA ARG A 227 -27.05 -5.37 21.29
C ARG A 227 -26.60 -4.66 20.01
N GLN A 228 -27.53 -4.02 19.30
CA GLN A 228 -27.22 -3.30 18.06
C GLN A 228 -26.26 -2.13 18.29
N GLN A 229 -26.43 -1.39 19.38
CA GLN A 229 -25.54 -0.27 19.72
C GLN A 229 -24.16 -0.78 20.12
N HIS A 230 -24.11 -1.89 20.84
CA HIS A 230 -22.86 -2.56 21.18
C HIS A 230 -22.10 -2.97 19.90
N ASP A 231 -22.77 -3.59 18.93
CA ASP A 231 -22.16 -4.01 17.67
C ASP A 231 -21.67 -2.81 16.83
N ASP A 232 -22.45 -1.73 16.76
CA ASP A 232 -22.05 -0.51 16.05
C ASP A 232 -20.84 0.17 16.70
N ILE A 233 -20.78 0.23 18.03
CA ILE A 233 -19.62 0.80 18.77
C ILE A 233 -18.39 -0.11 18.62
N ALA A 234 -18.57 -1.43 18.64
CA ALA A 234 -17.47 -2.38 18.41
C ALA A 234 -16.88 -2.23 16.99
N MET A 235 -17.71 -2.07 15.97
CA MET A 235 -17.25 -1.77 14.61
C MET A 235 -16.55 -0.41 14.53
N ALA A 236 -17.06 0.62 15.20
CA ALA A 236 -16.40 1.91 15.24
C ALA A 236 -15.03 1.82 15.94
N LEU A 237 -14.92 1.04 17.01
CA LEU A 237 -13.65 0.82 17.70
C LEU A 237 -12.63 0.12 16.79
N GLU A 238 -13.04 -0.95 16.11
CA GLU A 238 -12.19 -1.63 15.12
C GLU A 238 -11.74 -0.68 14.01
N GLY A 239 -12.66 0.16 13.51
CA GLY A 239 -12.38 1.18 12.49
C GLY A 239 -11.36 2.22 12.97
N ALA A 240 -11.55 2.75 14.17
CA ALA A 240 -10.61 3.71 14.76
C ALA A 240 -9.23 3.11 14.95
N GLN A 241 -9.14 1.88 15.47
CA GLN A 241 -7.87 1.16 15.62
C GLN A 241 -7.17 0.91 14.28
N LEU A 242 -7.93 0.59 13.23
CA LEU A 242 -7.37 0.40 11.89
C LEU A 242 -6.85 1.72 11.30
N GLN A 243 -7.55 2.83 11.54
CA GLN A 243 -7.10 4.17 11.11
C GLN A 243 -5.84 4.65 11.84
N ILE A 244 -5.67 4.32 13.13
CA ILE A 244 -4.38 4.53 13.84
C ILE A 244 -3.24 3.84 13.08
N ARG A 245 -3.45 2.57 12.71
CA ARG A 245 -2.44 1.76 12.00
C ARG A 245 -2.14 2.31 10.62
N ILE A 246 -3.17 2.74 9.88
CA ILE A 246 -3.01 3.39 8.57
C ILE A 246 -2.15 4.64 8.71
N ALA A 247 -2.47 5.53 9.65
CA ALA A 247 -1.71 6.77 9.87
C ALA A 247 -0.25 6.48 10.27
N LEU A 248 -0.01 5.50 11.15
CA LEU A 248 1.35 5.07 11.51
C LEU A 248 2.14 4.55 10.30
N LEU A 249 1.53 3.77 9.41
CA LEU A 249 2.20 3.26 8.21
C LEU A 249 2.48 4.35 7.19
N ARG A 250 1.59 5.35 7.04
CA ARG A 250 1.82 6.52 6.18
C ARG A 250 3.06 7.30 6.61
N ILE A 251 3.27 7.44 7.92
CA ILE A 251 4.50 8.05 8.45
C ILE A 251 5.70 7.14 8.21
N ALA A 252 5.55 5.84 8.50
CA ALA A 252 6.64 4.88 8.49
C ALA A 252 7.27 4.67 7.10
N VAL A 253 6.46 4.66 6.04
CA VAL A 253 6.91 4.37 4.67
C VAL A 253 7.44 5.61 3.94
N ALA A 254 7.13 6.81 4.45
CA ALA A 254 7.50 8.07 3.82
C ALA A 254 9.03 8.27 3.82
N PRO A 255 9.70 8.33 2.65
CA PRO A 255 11.16 8.39 2.59
C PRO A 255 11.78 9.65 3.23
N ALA A 256 11.02 10.76 3.24
CA ALA A 256 11.41 12.03 3.83
C ALA A 256 11.33 12.08 5.37
N HIS A 257 10.78 11.04 6.02
CA HIS A 257 10.61 11.02 7.46
C HIS A 257 11.93 10.70 8.18
N MET A 258 12.42 11.64 8.99
CA MET A 258 13.72 11.52 9.68
C MET A 258 13.61 11.14 11.17
N GLU A 259 12.44 11.26 11.79
CA GLU A 259 12.25 11.11 13.25
C GLU A 259 11.80 9.70 13.65
N ILE A 260 12.55 8.67 13.25
CA ILE A 260 12.12 7.26 13.45
C ILE A 260 11.89 6.89 14.91
N GLU A 261 12.69 7.44 15.83
CA GLU A 261 12.56 7.20 17.27
C GLU A 261 11.27 7.80 17.85
N ARG A 262 10.87 8.98 17.37
CA ARG A 262 9.58 9.60 17.74
C ARG A 262 8.43 8.73 17.25
N TRP A 263 8.52 8.23 16.03
CA TRP A 263 7.53 7.33 15.47
C TRP A 263 7.42 6.00 16.23
N TRP A 264 8.53 5.33 16.55
CA TRP A 264 8.52 4.08 17.31
C TRP A 264 7.91 4.27 18.71
N ARG A 265 8.27 5.37 19.38
CA ARG A 265 7.70 5.71 20.69
C ARG A 265 6.18 5.89 20.59
N LEU A 266 5.72 6.69 19.63
CA LEU A 266 4.29 6.90 19.41
C LEU A 266 3.57 5.59 19.12
N ALA A 267 4.11 4.76 18.23
CA ALA A 267 3.52 3.46 17.89
C ALA A 267 3.34 2.57 19.13
N GLY A 268 4.34 2.55 20.02
CA GLY A 268 4.27 1.82 21.30
C GLY A 268 3.28 2.43 22.30
N GLU A 269 3.09 3.75 22.29
CA GLU A 269 2.12 4.44 23.14
C GLU A 269 0.67 4.16 22.70
N VAL A 270 0.38 4.28 21.40
CA VAL A 270 -1.00 4.12 20.89
C VAL A 270 -1.39 2.66 20.66
N ILE A 271 -0.42 1.76 20.50
CA ILE A 271 -0.63 0.32 20.31
C ILE A 271 0.40 -0.45 21.17
N PRO A 272 0.19 -0.54 22.50
CA PRO A 272 1.17 -1.14 23.43
C PRO A 272 1.35 -2.66 23.26
N HIS A 273 0.35 -3.34 22.69
CA HIS A 273 0.35 -4.78 22.46
C HIS A 273 0.00 -5.09 21.00
N PRO A 274 0.90 -4.79 20.06
CA PRO A 274 0.63 -5.05 18.65
C PRO A 274 0.52 -6.56 18.41
N THR A 275 -0.38 -6.95 17.50
CA THR A 275 -0.42 -8.34 17.05
C THR A 275 0.89 -8.67 16.32
N PRO A 276 1.34 -9.94 16.29
CA PRO A 276 2.56 -10.33 15.56
C PRO A 276 2.54 -9.88 14.09
N LYS A 277 1.37 -9.98 13.44
CA LYS A 277 1.15 -9.50 12.07
C LYS A 277 1.44 -8.00 11.95
N PHE A 278 0.90 -7.18 12.85
CA PHE A 278 1.08 -5.74 12.78
C PHE A 278 2.50 -5.31 13.16
N ALA A 279 3.12 -5.93 14.17
CA ALA A 279 4.52 -5.70 14.52
C ALA A 279 5.44 -5.97 13.32
N ALA A 280 5.23 -7.09 12.61
CA ALA A 280 5.96 -7.39 11.39
C ALA A 280 5.70 -6.38 10.26
N THR A 281 4.45 -5.90 10.13
CA THR A 281 4.09 -4.85 9.14
C THR A 281 4.80 -3.53 9.42
N LEU A 282 4.92 -3.11 10.69
CA LEU A 282 5.69 -1.94 11.09
C LEU A 282 7.17 -2.08 10.76
N THR A 283 7.76 -3.25 11.04
CA THR A 283 9.16 -3.54 10.69
C THR A 283 9.40 -3.49 9.18
N LEU A 284 8.50 -4.08 8.38
CA LEU A 284 8.56 -3.99 6.92
C LEU A 284 8.48 -2.54 6.45
N ALA A 285 7.56 -1.73 6.98
CA ALA A 285 7.43 -0.33 6.59
C ALA A 285 8.71 0.47 6.85
N ALA A 286 9.36 0.25 8.00
CA ALA A 286 10.63 0.89 8.33
C ALA A 286 11.76 0.49 7.35
N LYS A 287 11.81 -0.80 6.96
CA LYS A 287 12.78 -1.32 5.98
C LYS A 287 12.52 -0.84 4.56
N MET A 288 11.26 -0.80 4.13
CA MET A 288 10.84 -0.23 2.85
C MET A 288 11.23 1.25 2.78
N ARG A 289 11.02 2.02 3.85
CA ARG A 289 11.47 3.42 3.92
C ARG A 289 12.99 3.55 3.78
N GLU A 290 13.77 2.72 4.47
CA GLU A 290 15.24 2.72 4.33
C GLU A 290 15.64 2.50 2.87
N SER A 291 15.08 1.48 2.22
CA SER A 291 15.31 1.18 0.80
C SER A 291 14.90 2.33 -0.13
N LEU A 292 13.71 2.91 0.06
CA LEU A 292 13.23 4.04 -0.73
C LEU A 292 14.12 5.28 -0.56
N ARG A 293 14.60 5.55 0.67
CA ARG A 293 15.50 6.66 0.94
C ARG A 293 16.85 6.45 0.25
N ASP A 294 17.40 5.24 0.31
CA ASP A 294 18.67 4.91 -0.33
C ASP A 294 18.56 4.99 -1.87
N MET A 295 17.43 4.54 -2.43
CA MET A 295 17.09 4.70 -3.85
C MET A 295 17.04 6.18 -4.25
N LEU A 296 16.32 7.03 -3.51
CA LEU A 296 16.23 8.47 -3.78
C LEU A 296 17.60 9.17 -3.67
N ALA A 297 18.44 8.74 -2.72
CA ALA A 297 19.79 9.29 -2.54
C ALA A 297 20.75 8.88 -3.66
N ALA A 298 20.64 7.64 -4.17
CA ALA A 298 21.45 7.14 -5.28
C ALA A 298 21.11 7.83 -6.62
N HIS A 299 19.87 8.31 -6.76
CA HIS A 299 19.34 8.86 -8.00
C HIS A 299 18.65 10.22 -7.80
N PRO A 300 19.38 11.27 -7.38
CA PRO A 300 18.77 12.54 -7.01
C PRO A 300 18.02 13.18 -8.20
N LEU A 301 16.86 13.78 -7.88
CA LEU A 301 16.09 14.56 -8.84
C LEU A 301 16.89 15.80 -9.23
N ALA A 302 17.17 15.95 -10.53
CA ALA A 302 17.90 17.10 -11.08
C ALA A 302 17.03 18.35 -11.22
#